data_AF-A0A7W3R9T7-F1
#
_entry.id   AF-A0A7W3R9T7-F1
#
_cell.length_a   1.000
_cell.length_b   1.000
_cell.length_c   1.000
_cell.angle_alpha   90.00
_cell.angle_beta   90.00
_cell.angle_gamma   90.00
#
_symmetry.space_group_name_H-M   'P 1'
#
loop_
_entity.id
_entity.type
_entity.pdbx_description
1 polymer ?
#
loop_
_entity_poly.entity_id
_entity_poly.type
_entity_poly.pdbx_seq_one_letter_code
_entity_poly.pdbx_strand_id
1 'polypeptide(L)'
;MRDAGDGRTALVLLAMAAMTAGCAAQDTGPVADAATALFTAVQRGDGRAACAALSPKAAAGLETGASSCPEQILELGLRGGPIRQVRIWGDRAQLRAGADTVFLVELSGLGWKVAAAGCEPRPGRPYDCDVEA
;
A
#
# COMPACT_ATOMS: atom_id res chain seq x y z
N MET A 1 62.10 -21.19 -10.18
CA MET A 1 61.29 -20.72 -9.03
C MET A 1 60.37 -19.62 -9.52
N ARG A 2 59.28 -20.01 -10.19
CA ARG A 2 58.14 -19.16 -10.56
C ARG A 2 56.90 -19.90 -10.04
N ASP A 3 55.84 -19.14 -9.79
CA ASP A 3 54.50 -19.57 -9.29
C ASP A 3 54.23 -19.18 -7.84
N ALA A 4 54.27 -17.86 -7.58
CA ALA A 4 53.66 -17.22 -6.41
C ALA A 4 52.53 -16.23 -6.80
N GLY A 5 52.06 -16.31 -8.06
CA GLY A 5 51.14 -15.33 -8.66
C GLY A 5 49.66 -15.72 -8.68
N ASP A 6 49.32 -17.02 -8.63
CA ASP A 6 47.96 -17.48 -8.94
C ASP A 6 46.95 -17.41 -7.79
N GLY A 7 47.42 -17.46 -6.54
CA GLY A 7 46.54 -17.50 -5.37
C GLY A 7 45.85 -16.16 -5.06
N ARG A 8 46.53 -15.03 -5.30
CA ARG A 8 46.00 -13.69 -4.99
C ARG A 8 44.91 -13.23 -5.96
N THR A 9 45.01 -13.61 -7.22
CA THR A 9 44.05 -13.25 -8.28
C THR A 9 42.75 -14.02 -8.14
N ALA A 10 42.81 -15.30 -7.75
CA ALA A 10 41.63 -16.12 -7.52
C ALA A 10 40.77 -15.63 -6.34
N LEU A 11 41.41 -15.19 -5.24
CA LEU A 11 40.70 -14.67 -4.06
C LEU A 11 39.96 -13.35 -4.30
N VAL A 12 40.49 -12.48 -5.18
CA VAL A 12 39.84 -11.20 -5.52
C VAL A 12 38.59 -11.39 -6.38
N LEU A 13 38.61 -12.37 -7.29
CA LEU A 13 37.45 -12.69 -8.16
C LEU A 13 36.30 -13.33 -7.38
N LEU A 14 36.59 -14.17 -6.38
CA LEU A 14 35.56 -14.75 -5.50
C LEU A 14 34.90 -13.72 -4.57
N ALA A 15 35.62 -12.67 -4.16
CA ALA A 15 35.08 -11.61 -3.30
C ALA A 15 34.12 -10.66 -4.04
N MET A 16 34.30 -10.43 -5.35
CA MET A 16 33.40 -9.58 -6.15
C MET A 16 32.08 -10.26 -6.54
N ALA A 17 32.03 -11.59 -6.58
CA ALA A 17 30.81 -12.33 -6.94
C ALA A 17 29.75 -12.37 -5.82
N ALA A 18 30.11 -12.02 -4.58
CA ALA A 18 29.22 -12.12 -3.42
C ALA A 18 28.34 -10.87 -3.17
N MET A 19 28.48 -9.81 -3.97
CA MET A 19 27.78 -8.53 -3.74
C MET A 19 26.39 -8.44 -4.43
N THR A 20 25.88 -9.51 -5.04
CA THR A 20 24.62 -9.46 -5.81
C THR A 20 23.36 -9.90 -5.05
N ALA A 21 23.45 -10.22 -3.75
CA ALA A 21 22.30 -10.67 -2.97
C ALA A 21 21.70 -9.52 -2.15
N GLY A 22 20.77 -8.77 -2.77
CA GLY A 22 20.08 -7.69 -2.07
C GLY A 22 18.79 -7.18 -2.72
N CYS A 23 18.13 -7.96 -3.57
CA CYS A 23 16.74 -7.68 -3.96
C CYS A 23 15.80 -8.52 -3.08
N ALA A 24 15.52 -8.05 -1.87
CA ALA A 24 14.36 -8.56 -1.14
C ALA A 24 13.11 -8.01 -1.85
N ALA A 25 12.43 -8.86 -2.63
CA ALA A 25 11.12 -8.51 -3.17
C ALA A 25 10.19 -8.26 -1.96
N GLN A 26 9.69 -7.04 -1.83
CA GLN A 26 8.74 -6.69 -0.77
C GLN A 26 7.42 -7.41 -1.06
N ASP A 27 6.89 -8.14 -0.06
CA ASP A 27 5.58 -8.80 -0.19
C ASP A 27 4.47 -7.75 -0.26
N THR A 28 3.70 -7.78 -1.34
CA THR A 28 2.60 -6.84 -1.61
C THR A 28 1.23 -7.42 -1.28
N GLY A 29 1.15 -8.73 -0.96
CA GLY A 29 -0.09 -9.42 -0.64
C GLY A 29 -0.91 -8.74 0.47
N PRO A 30 -0.31 -8.45 1.64
CA PRO A 30 -1.05 -7.81 2.74
C PRO A 30 -1.66 -6.44 2.39
N VAL A 31 -0.97 -5.65 1.55
CA VAL A 31 -1.47 -4.36 1.06
C VAL A 31 -2.64 -4.57 0.10
N ALA A 32 -2.51 -5.53 -0.81
CA ALA A 32 -3.55 -5.89 -1.77
C ALA A 32 -4.81 -6.41 -1.07
N ASP A 33 -4.66 -7.25 -0.05
CA ASP A 33 -5.77 -7.80 0.73
C ASP A 33 -6.52 -6.70 1.50
N ALA A 34 -5.80 -5.79 2.14
CA ALA A 34 -6.40 -4.68 2.88
C ALA A 34 -7.23 -3.74 1.97
N ALA A 35 -6.71 -3.38 0.79
CA ALA A 35 -7.45 -2.57 -0.16
C ALA A 35 -8.65 -3.33 -0.76
N THR A 36 -8.46 -4.62 -1.07
CA THR A 36 -9.53 -5.48 -1.61
C THR A 36 -10.67 -5.64 -0.61
N ALA A 37 -10.38 -5.72 0.69
CA ALA A 37 -11.38 -5.75 1.74
C ALA A 37 -12.28 -4.49 1.72
N LEU A 38 -11.67 -3.30 1.58
CA LEU A 38 -12.43 -2.05 1.43
C LEU A 38 -13.33 -2.08 0.20
N PHE A 39 -12.77 -2.37 -0.99
CA PHE A 39 -13.55 -2.37 -2.23
C PHE A 39 -14.67 -3.41 -2.23
N THR A 40 -14.43 -4.59 -1.64
CA THR A 40 -15.44 -5.65 -1.55
C THR A 40 -16.57 -5.25 -0.60
N ALA A 41 -16.25 -4.59 0.52
CA ALA A 41 -17.24 -4.11 1.46
C ALA A 41 -18.12 -3.01 0.83
N VAL A 42 -17.53 -2.04 0.14
CA VAL A 42 -18.27 -0.99 -0.57
C VAL A 42 -19.17 -1.58 -1.65
N GLN A 43 -18.67 -2.50 -2.48
CA GLN A 43 -19.47 -3.14 -3.53
C GLN A 43 -20.66 -3.95 -2.98
N ARG A 44 -20.55 -4.46 -1.75
CA ARG A 44 -21.64 -5.17 -1.05
C ARG A 44 -22.60 -4.24 -0.31
N GLY A 45 -22.35 -2.93 -0.30
CA GLY A 45 -23.09 -1.97 0.53
C GLY A 45 -22.85 -2.16 2.04
N ASP A 46 -21.75 -2.82 2.42
CA ASP A 46 -21.40 -3.08 3.82
C ASP A 46 -20.51 -1.97 4.38
N GLY A 47 -21.14 -0.84 4.73
CA GLY A 47 -20.43 0.33 5.24
C GLY A 47 -19.65 0.06 6.53
N ARG A 48 -20.10 -0.86 7.39
CA ARG A 48 -19.37 -1.20 8.63
C ARG A 48 -18.07 -1.93 8.32
N ALA A 49 -18.11 -2.93 7.44
CA ALA A 49 -16.91 -3.62 7.00
C ALA A 49 -15.96 -2.68 6.24
N ALA A 50 -16.52 -1.75 5.45
CA ALA A 50 -15.72 -0.75 4.73
C ALA A 50 -14.98 0.18 5.71
N CYS A 51 -15.66 0.71 6.73
CA CYS A 51 -15.02 1.52 7.77
C CYS A 51 -13.99 0.72 8.59
N ALA A 52 -14.21 -0.57 8.82
CA ALA A 52 -13.23 -1.42 9.52
C ALA A 52 -11.94 -1.63 8.70
N ALA A 53 -11.97 -1.46 7.38
CA ALA A 53 -10.78 -1.51 6.52
C ALA A 53 -9.97 -0.20 6.55
N LEU A 54 -10.57 0.90 7.01
CA LEU A 54 -9.90 2.19 7.16
C LEU A 54 -8.99 2.21 8.40
N SER A 55 -8.04 3.12 8.39
CA SER A 55 -7.33 3.51 9.60
C SER A 55 -8.29 4.22 10.56
N PRO A 56 -8.10 4.14 11.89
CA PRO A 56 -8.98 4.82 12.84
C PRO A 56 -9.11 6.33 12.56
N LYS A 57 -8.02 6.97 12.13
CA LYS A 57 -8.00 8.40 11.81
C LYS A 57 -8.81 8.70 10.54
N ALA A 58 -8.68 7.89 9.49
CA ALA A 58 -9.49 8.04 8.27
C ALA A 58 -10.98 7.77 8.52
N ALA A 59 -11.30 6.74 9.32
CA ALA A 59 -12.68 6.46 9.71
C ALA A 59 -13.30 7.61 10.51
N ALA A 60 -12.56 8.20 11.45
CA ALA A 60 -13.01 9.38 12.20
C ALA A 60 -13.13 10.62 11.31
N GLY A 61 -12.25 10.79 10.31
CA GLY A 61 -12.33 11.88 9.34
C GLY A 61 -13.59 11.84 8.47
N LEU A 62 -14.14 10.65 8.26
CA LEU A 62 -15.44 10.46 7.62
C LEU A 62 -16.62 10.73 8.55
N GLU A 63 -16.46 10.87 9.85
CA GLU A 63 -17.61 11.15 10.72
C GLU A 63 -17.88 12.65 10.73
N THR A 64 -19.02 13.05 10.19
CA THR A 64 -19.51 14.44 10.25
C THR A 64 -20.71 14.50 11.20
N GLY A 65 -21.03 15.68 11.74
CA GLY A 65 -22.10 15.80 12.74
C GLY A 65 -23.49 15.30 12.30
N ALA A 66 -23.70 15.05 11.00
CA ALA A 66 -24.96 14.55 10.44
C ALA A 66 -24.88 13.13 9.86
N SER A 67 -23.69 12.54 9.67
CA SER A 67 -23.54 11.24 8.99
C SER A 67 -22.38 10.44 9.53
N SER A 68 -22.59 9.14 9.69
CA SER A 68 -21.61 8.19 10.21
C SER A 68 -20.66 7.68 9.12
N CYS A 69 -19.49 7.15 9.52
CA CYS A 69 -18.55 6.54 8.57
C CYS A 69 -19.23 5.50 7.66
N PRO A 70 -20.04 4.54 8.16
CA PRO A 70 -20.68 3.53 7.31
C PRO A 70 -21.59 4.09 6.22
N GLU A 71 -22.17 5.27 6.42
CA GLU A 71 -22.99 5.94 5.42
C GLU A 71 -22.10 6.63 4.39
N GLN A 72 -21.19 7.50 4.84
CA GLN A 72 -20.37 8.32 3.95
C GLN A 72 -19.41 7.50 3.08
N ILE A 73 -18.84 6.39 3.60
CA ILE A 73 -17.92 5.56 2.83
C ILE A 73 -18.56 4.95 1.59
N LEU A 74 -19.89 4.70 1.62
CA LEU A 74 -20.62 4.14 0.49
C LEU A 74 -20.96 5.18 -0.58
N GLU A 75 -20.96 6.47 -0.21
CA GLU A 75 -21.26 7.58 -1.11
C GLU A 75 -20.05 7.98 -1.99
N LEU A 76 -18.83 7.60 -1.60
CA LEU A 76 -17.59 7.90 -2.33
C LEU A 76 -17.49 7.25 -3.71
N GLY A 77 -18.36 6.28 -4.02
CA GLY A 77 -18.38 5.64 -5.34
C GLY A 77 -17.13 4.79 -5.65
N LEU A 78 -16.40 4.34 -4.64
CA LEU A 78 -15.24 3.45 -4.79
C LEU A 78 -15.68 2.14 -5.47
N ARG A 79 -15.03 1.79 -6.58
CA ARG A 79 -15.39 0.59 -7.37
C ARG A 79 -14.38 -0.54 -7.20
N GLY A 80 -13.12 -0.18 -6.94
CA GLY A 80 -11.96 -1.04 -7.06
C GLY A 80 -11.77 -1.51 -8.50
N GLY A 81 -11.48 -2.80 -8.64
CA GLY A 81 -11.20 -3.46 -9.91
C GLY A 81 -9.86 -4.17 -9.88
N PRO A 82 -9.33 -4.58 -11.05
CA PRO A 82 -8.06 -5.28 -11.10
C PRO A 82 -6.93 -4.39 -10.57
N ILE A 83 -6.14 -4.92 -9.65
CA ILE A 83 -4.95 -4.25 -9.11
C ILE A 83 -3.96 -4.04 -10.26
N ARG A 84 -3.56 -2.78 -10.44
CA ARG A 84 -2.61 -2.36 -11.50
C ARG A 84 -1.22 -2.12 -10.94
N GLN A 85 -1.14 -1.65 -9.71
CA GLN A 85 0.15 -1.30 -9.10
C GLN A 85 0.04 -1.28 -7.58
N VAL A 86 1.09 -1.78 -6.93
CA VAL A 86 1.34 -1.62 -5.50
C VAL A 86 2.74 -1.06 -5.32
N ARG A 87 2.89 -0.04 -4.47
CA ARG A 87 4.19 0.54 -4.09
C ARG A 87 4.23 0.68 -2.59
N ILE A 88 5.32 0.23 -1.97
CA ILE A 88 5.51 0.24 -0.51
C ILE A 88 6.76 1.05 -0.17
N TRP A 89 6.64 1.92 0.81
CA TRP A 89 7.71 2.77 1.33
C TRP A 89 7.65 2.73 2.86
N GLY A 90 8.36 1.77 3.46
CA GLY A 90 8.30 1.53 4.91
C GLY A 90 6.90 1.05 5.32
N ASP A 91 6.29 1.78 6.26
CA ASP A 91 4.94 1.55 6.77
C ASP A 91 3.83 2.16 5.88
N ARG A 92 4.18 2.74 4.72
CA ARG A 92 3.22 3.38 3.81
C ARG A 92 3.14 2.64 2.49
N ALA A 93 1.95 2.63 1.90
CA ALA A 93 1.77 2.07 0.57
C ALA A 93 0.79 2.87 -0.28
N GLN A 94 0.93 2.76 -1.59
CA GLN A 94 -0.08 3.16 -2.56
C GLN A 94 -0.52 1.93 -3.35
N LEU A 95 -1.83 1.80 -3.55
CA LEU A 95 -2.42 0.81 -4.43
C LEU A 95 -3.32 1.50 -5.46
N ARG A 96 -3.18 1.10 -6.72
CA ARG A 96 -4.04 1.51 -7.83
C ARG A 96 -4.84 0.31 -8.32
N ALA A 97 -6.15 0.41 -8.36
CA ALA A 97 -7.06 -0.63 -8.84
C ALA A 97 -8.16 -0.02 -9.71
N GLY A 98 -8.27 -0.46 -10.96
CA GLY A 98 -9.20 0.17 -11.89
C GLY A 98 -8.92 1.68 -12.03
N ALA A 99 -9.92 2.50 -11.70
CA ALA A 99 -9.81 3.97 -11.64
C ALA A 99 -9.47 4.50 -10.24
N ASP A 100 -9.55 3.65 -9.21
CA ASP A 100 -9.35 4.05 -7.83
C ASP A 100 -7.87 4.03 -7.46
N THR A 101 -7.46 5.04 -6.68
CA THR A 101 -6.19 5.04 -5.96
C THR A 101 -6.48 5.14 -4.47
N VAL A 102 -5.79 4.30 -3.68
CA VAL A 102 -5.85 4.31 -2.22
C VAL A 102 -4.44 4.37 -1.66
N PHE A 103 -4.29 5.00 -0.49
CA PHE A 103 -3.07 4.95 0.30
C PHE A 103 -3.31 4.18 1.58
N LEU A 104 -2.33 3.38 1.97
CA LEU A 104 -2.40 2.53 3.15
C LEU A 104 -1.26 2.86 4.11
N VAL A 105 -1.51 2.55 5.38
CA VAL A 105 -0.53 2.60 6.46
C VAL A 105 -0.55 1.29 7.22
N GLU A 106 0.62 0.75 7.56
CA GLU A 106 0.75 -0.38 8.46
C GLU A 106 0.70 0.12 9.90
N LEU A 107 -0.28 -0.36 10.66
CA LEU A 107 -0.46 0.00 12.06
C LEU A 107 -0.12 -1.19 12.95
N SER A 108 0.73 -0.97 13.94
CA SER A 108 1.12 -1.97 14.93
C SER A 108 -0.10 -2.63 15.57
N GLY A 109 -0.21 -3.96 15.42
CA GLY A 109 -1.33 -4.76 15.97
C GLY A 109 -2.61 -4.76 15.13
N LEU A 110 -2.74 -3.92 14.10
CA LEU A 110 -3.89 -3.88 13.20
C LEU A 110 -3.54 -4.27 11.75
N GLY A 111 -2.26 -4.31 11.41
CA GLY A 111 -1.78 -4.53 10.05
C GLY A 111 -2.05 -3.36 9.12
N TRP A 112 -2.08 -3.62 7.82
CA TRP A 112 -2.36 -2.62 6.79
C TRP A 112 -3.80 -2.12 6.87
N LYS A 113 -3.97 -0.80 6.90
CA LYS A 113 -5.25 -0.10 6.88
C LYS A 113 -5.25 1.00 5.83
N VAL A 114 -6.41 1.25 5.23
CA VAL A 114 -6.55 2.34 4.25
C VAL A 114 -6.56 3.68 4.98
N ALA A 115 -5.55 4.50 4.70
CA ALA A 115 -5.38 5.84 5.27
C ALA A 115 -6.01 6.92 4.39
N ALA A 116 -6.10 6.69 3.07
CA ALA A 116 -6.79 7.59 2.16
C ALA A 116 -7.42 6.83 0.99
N ALA A 117 -8.57 7.29 0.51
CA ALA A 117 -9.33 6.68 -0.57
C ALA A 117 -9.99 7.73 -1.47
N GLY A 118 -10.41 7.32 -2.68
CA GLY A 118 -10.97 8.25 -3.67
C GLY A 118 -9.91 9.20 -4.23
N CYS A 119 -8.65 8.74 -4.32
CA CYS A 119 -7.54 9.65 -4.58
C CYS A 119 -7.32 9.90 -6.08
N GLU A 120 -7.38 11.15 -6.50
CA GLU A 120 -7.05 11.61 -7.85
C GLU A 120 -5.63 12.20 -7.94
N PRO A 121 -4.84 11.82 -8.97
CA PRO A 121 -3.49 12.33 -9.14
C PRO A 121 -3.49 13.80 -9.59
N ARG A 122 -2.70 14.64 -8.91
CA ARG A 122 -2.47 16.04 -9.30
C ARG A 122 -1.01 16.27 -9.71
N PRO A 123 -0.71 16.77 -10.93
CA PRO A 123 0.67 16.99 -11.36
C PRO A 123 1.45 17.92 -10.43
N GLY A 124 2.60 17.45 -9.92
CA GLY A 124 3.46 18.25 -9.03
C GLY A 124 2.87 18.59 -7.66
N ARG A 125 1.77 17.94 -7.26
CA ARG A 125 1.04 18.21 -6.01
C ARG A 125 0.70 16.88 -5.31
N PRO A 126 0.38 16.89 -4.01
CA PRO A 126 -0.23 15.74 -3.35
C PRO A 126 -1.53 15.31 -4.06
N TYR A 127 -1.93 14.04 -3.92
CA TYR A 127 -3.22 13.57 -4.43
C TYR A 127 -4.37 14.35 -3.81
N ASP A 128 -5.47 14.44 -4.54
CA ASP A 128 -6.75 14.89 -4.00
C ASP A 128 -7.53 13.67 -3.57
N CYS A 129 -7.84 13.51 -2.29
CA CYS A 129 -8.57 12.34 -1.83
C CYS A 129 -9.85 12.77 -1.12
N ASP A 130 -10.92 11.99 -1.33
CA ASP A 130 -12.19 12.21 -0.63
C ASP A 130 -12.10 11.83 0.86
N VAL A 131 -11.18 10.93 1.20
CA VAL A 131 -10.89 10.51 2.59
C VAL A 131 -9.41 10.56 2.83
N GLU A 132 -9.01 11.17 3.95
CA GLU A 132 -7.61 11.17 4.41
C GLU A 132 -7.53 11.10 5.94
N ALA A 133 -6.46 10.46 6.41
CA ALA A 133 -6.02 10.47 7.79
C ALA A 133 -5.04 11.64 8.02
#